data_AF-A0A450X5W8-F1
#
_entry.id   AF-A0A450X5W8-F1
#
_cell.length_a   1.000
_cell.length_b   1.000
_cell.length_c   1.000
_cell.angle_alpha   90.00
_cell.angle_beta   90.00
_cell.angle_gamma   90.00
#
_symmetry.space_group_name_H-M   'P 1'
#
loop_
_entity.id
_entity.type
_entity.pdbx_description
1 polymer ?
#
loop_
_entity_poly.entity_id
_entity_poly.type
_entity_poly.pdbx_seq_one_letter_code
_entity_poly.pdbx_strand_id
1 'polypeptide(L)' 'MKFPYGVSDFDSLISEHYHYVDRTDHIPLLEEAGKQLLFLRPRRFGKSLLLSMLENYYDLNK' A
#
# COMPACT_ATOMS: atom_id res chain seq x y z
N MET A 1 -16.50 -11.22 -4.82
CA MET A 1 -15.55 -10.21 -4.34
C MET A 1 -14.61 -10.89 -3.35
N LYS A 2 -13.34 -11.08 -3.70
CA LYS A 2 -12.36 -11.71 -2.80
C LYS A 2 -11.78 -10.63 -1.88
N PHE A 3 -12.06 -10.71 -0.59
CA PHE A 3 -11.51 -9.76 0.37
C PHE A 3 -10.13 -10.23 0.83
N PRO A 4 -9.10 -9.36 0.78
CA PRO A 4 -7.74 -9.70 1.20
C PRO A 4 -7.62 -9.68 2.73
N TYR A 5 -8.22 -10.66 3.40
CA TYR A 5 -8.12 -10.79 4.86
C TYR A 5 -6.73 -11.32 5.26
N GLY A 6 -5.92 -10.47 5.88
CA GLY A 6 -4.59 -10.86 6.35
C GLY A 6 -3.50 -10.87 5.27
N VAL A 7 -3.84 -10.52 4.03
CA VAL A 7 -2.87 -10.29 2.95
C VAL A 7 -2.35 -8.86 3.09
N SER A 8 -1.04 -8.74 3.26
CA SER A 8 -0.33 -7.45 3.37
C SER A 8 0.69 -7.23 2.26
N ASP A 9 0.79 -8.16 1.33
CA ASP A 9 1.64 -8.07 0.15
C ASP A 9 0.81 -7.60 -1.04
N PHE A 10 1.26 -6.52 -1.68
CA PHE A 10 0.53 -5.91 -2.79
C PHE A 10 0.62 -6.74 -4.07
N ASP A 11 1.77 -7.37 -4.34
CA ASP A 11 1.97 -8.18 -5.54
C ASP A 11 1.05 -9.42 -5.59
N SER A 12 0.96 -10.14 -4.47
CA SER A 12 0.02 -11.25 -4.27
C SER A 12 -1.44 -10.78 -4.39
N LEU A 13 -1.74 -9.58 -3.88
CA LEU A 13 -3.09 -9.01 -3.90
C LEU A 13 -3.57 -8.80 -5.35
N ILE A 14 -2.72 -8.22 -6.20
CA ILE A 14 -3.03 -7.95 -7.60
C ILE A 14 -3.04 -9.24 -8.43
N SER A 15 -2.03 -10.10 -8.28
CA SER A 15 -1.90 -11.35 -9.04
C SER A 15 -3.02 -12.35 -8.76
N GLU A 16 -3.49 -12.45 -7.51
CA GLU A 16 -4.61 -13.33 -7.12
C GLU A 16 -6.01 -12.70 -7.31
N HIS A 17 -6.06 -11.48 -7.85
CA HIS A 17 -7.27 -10.70 -8.14
C HIS A 17 -8.16 -10.47 -6.91
N TYR A 18 -7.53 -10.08 -5.80
CA TYR A 18 -8.27 -9.58 -4.63
C TYR A 18 -8.82 -8.19 -4.89
N HIS A 19 -9.82 -7.84 -4.09
CA HIS A 19 -10.37 -6.50 -4.11
C HIS A 19 -9.40 -5.50 -3.49
N TYR A 20 -8.80 -4.65 -4.33
CA TYR A 20 -8.01 -3.48 -3.94
C TYR A 20 -8.80 -2.20 -4.19
N VAL A 21 -8.73 -1.24 -3.26
CA VAL A 21 -9.18 0.13 -3.53
C VAL A 21 -7.95 0.93 -3.88
N ASP A 22 -7.89 1.41 -5.12
CA ASP A 22 -6.80 2.26 -5.55
C ASP A 22 -6.80 3.60 -4.80
N ARG A 23 -5.62 3.99 -4.33
CA ARG A 23 -5.33 5.21 -3.55
C ARG A 23 -4.05 5.89 -4.02
N THR A 24 -3.62 5.57 -5.23
CA THR A 24 -2.39 6.11 -5.84
C THR A 24 -2.45 7.63 -6.00
N ASP A 25 -3.66 8.20 -6.08
CA ASP A 25 -3.92 9.64 -6.08
C ASP A 25 -3.45 10.36 -4.80
N HIS A 26 -3.26 9.64 -3.70
CA HIS A 26 -2.75 10.19 -2.45
C HIS A 26 -1.21 10.19 -2.34
N ILE A 27 -0.49 9.61 -3.30
CA ILE A 27 0.98 9.57 -3.27
C ILE A 27 1.59 10.99 -3.28
N PRO A 28 1.15 11.94 -4.12
CA PRO A 28 1.69 13.31 -4.10
C PRO A 28 1.52 13.99 -2.73
N LEU A 29 0.36 13.79 -2.08
CA LEU A 29 0.12 14.31 -0.74
C LEU A 29 1.08 13.70 0.29
N LEU A 30 1.41 12.42 0.13
CA LEU A 30 2.38 11.72 0.97
C LEU A 30 3.79 12.32 0.80
N GLU A 31 4.20 12.57 -0.44
CA GLU A 31 5.49 13.20 -0.77
C GLU A 31 5.60 14.63 -0.22
N GLU A 32 4.51 15.41 -0.29
CA GLU A 32 4.44 16.77 0.25
C GLU A 32 4.42 16.82 1.78
N ALA A 33 3.90 15.78 2.45
CA ALA A 33 3.74 15.76 3.90
C ALA A 33 5.08 15.75 4.67
N GLY A 34 6.19 15.43 4.01
CA GLY A 34 7.55 15.66 4.53
C GLY A 34 8.50 14.49 4.34
N LYS A 35 9.79 14.73 4.64
CA LYS A 35 10.87 13.75 4.45
C LYS A 35 10.77 12.51 5.35
N GLN A 36 10.08 12.62 6.48
CA GLN A 36 9.91 11.52 7.42
C GLN A 36 8.46 11.47 7.88
N LEU A 37 7.78 10.38 7.51
CA LEU A 37 6.39 10.14 7.86
C LEU A 37 6.30 9.09 8.95
N LEU A 38 5.70 9.45 10.08
CA LEU A 38 5.41 8.52 11.16
C LEU A 38 3.96 8.06 11.07
N PHE A 39 3.76 6.81 10.67
CA PHE A 39 2.45 6.19 10.81
C PHE A 39 2.23 5.82 12.28
N LEU A 40 1.29 6.51 12.94
CA LEU A 40 0.83 6.23 14.31
C LEU A 40 0.44 4.75 14.47
N ARG A 41 0.22 4.24 15.69
CA ARG A 41 0.06 2.79 15.94
C ARG A 41 -1.39 2.23 16.01
N PRO A 42 -2.34 2.52 15.10
CA PRO A 42 -3.54 1.70 15.01
C PRO A 42 -3.19 0.32 14.41
N ARG A 43 -3.71 -0.74 15.04
CA ARG A 43 -3.49 -2.14 14.64
C ARG A 43 -4.35 -2.46 13.41
N ARG A 44 -3.81 -3.21 12.46
CA ARG A 44 -4.50 -3.65 11.21
C ARG A 44 -5.02 -2.49 10.33
N PHE A 45 -4.41 -1.31 10.42
CA PHE A 45 -4.78 -0.15 9.59
C PHE A 45 -4.27 -0.22 8.14
N GLY A 46 -3.59 -1.30 7.73
CA GLY A 46 -3.12 -1.47 6.35
C GLY A 46 -1.80 -0.77 6.01
N LYS A 47 -1.03 -0.30 7.01
CA LYS A 47 0.28 0.34 6.76
C LYS A 47 1.27 -0.58 6.04
N SER A 48 1.29 -1.87 6.40
CA SER A 48 2.16 -2.86 5.74
C SER A 48 1.81 -3.01 4.26
N LEU A 49 0.51 -3.03 3.93
CA LEU A 49 0.04 -3.07 2.55
C LEU A 49 0.42 -1.79 1.79
N LEU A 50 0.29 -0.62 2.43
CA LEU A 50 0.71 0.65 1.83
C LEU A 50 2.22 0.66 1.51
N LEU A 51 3.07 0.19 2.43
CA LEU A 51 4.52 0.11 2.20
C LEU A 51 4.86 -0.84 1.05
N SER A 52 4.25 -2.03 1.03
CA SER A 52 4.42 -2.99 -0.07
C SER A 52 3.95 -2.39 -1.41
N MET A 53 2.84 -1.66 -1.42
CA MET A 53 2.36 -0.97 -2.62
C MET A 53 3.34 0.12 -3.09
N LEU A 54 3.87 0.95 -2.19
CA LEU A 54 4.86 1.97 -2.54
C LEU A 54 6.16 1.35 -3.06
N GLU A 55 6.62 0.26 -2.45
CA GLU A 55 7.77 -0.51 -2.93
C GLU A 55 7.56 -0.95 -4.38
N ASN A 56 6.39 -1.52 -4.69
CA ASN A 56 6.03 -1.92 -6.06
C ASN A 56 5.83 -0.74 -7.01
N TYR A 57 5.35 0.40 -6.51
CA TYR A 57 5.09 1.59 -7.33
C TYR A 57 6.38 2.31 -7.74
N TYR A 58 7.36 2.39 -6.84
CA TYR A 58 8.64 3.07 -7.09
C TYR A 58 9.73 2.15 -7.63
N ASP A 59 9.56 0.83 -7.59
CA ASP A 59 10.51 -0.10 -8.19
C ASP A 59 10.42 -0.05 -9.72
N LEU A 60 11.35 0.69 -10.33
CA LEU A 60 11.49 0.81 -11.78
C LEU A 60 12.16 -0.39 -12.44
N ASN A 61 12.76 -1.30 -11.66
CA ASN A 61 13.52 -2.45 -12.17
C ASN A 61 12.71 -3.76 -12.15
N LYS A 62 11.40 -3.68 -11.89
CA LYS A 62 10.52 -4.85 -11.86
C LYS A 62 10.10 -5.31 -13.25
#